data_AF-A0A4P9VYX1-F1
#
_entry.id   AF-A0A4P9VYX1-F1
#
_cell.length_a   1.000
_cell.length_b   1.000
_cell.length_c   1.000
_cell.angle_alpha   90.00
_cell.angle_beta   90.00
_cell.angle_gamma   90.00
#
_symmetry.space_group_name_H-M   'P 1'
#
loop_
_entity.id
_entity.type
_entity.pdbx_description
1 polymer ?
#
loop_
_entity_poly.entity_id
_entity_poly.type
_entity_poly.pdbx_seq_one_letter_code
_entity_poly.pdbx_strand_id
1 'polypeptide(L)'
;MIKNLSGLLSGLDRKILEAIDRHVYVETQTFAKSNVAEFYVHAVKKKRPAAAIVKHVRDFMLDGPFEEEVSKGAKKEKDAKSPTSPDVPKSRVDPISLSQIHFARAFLDSVFNEKAKGMKGGLMKEKDFKDSLVAEMQAFYAKSYFYPYMLDLKATVSRCSDLSDLWFKEFYLELTKQVQFPINMSLPWILTEYILESNDAEMIEYLFYPFDIYNDAANRTLYTLKSKFIYDEIVAEVNLCFDQLIFKISHSIFLHFKKAASWINLSPDLKVEVDELLNHPSRTAKEMPFDSYDRILSQKGFQLLGRSLNISELLSQMMNQYLRKSIDMAIARYEGSDITYIIHSRTTHALLSRFCTLDRFDDMVAEMDESVSPLAANGRILTHSMAEIVNDFVPNFCYNS
;
A
#
# COMPACT_ATOMS: atom_id res chain seq x y z
N MET A 1 -2.65 -2.31 -5.98
CA MET A 1 -4.09 -2.08 -5.74
C MET A 1 -4.49 -2.15 -4.26
N ILE A 2 -4.40 -3.30 -3.59
CA ILE A 2 -4.86 -3.50 -2.19
C ILE A 2 -4.35 -2.41 -1.23
N LYS A 3 -3.03 -2.17 -1.21
CA LYS A 3 -2.41 -1.15 -0.34
C LYS A 3 -2.92 0.27 -0.59
N ASN A 4 -3.12 0.68 -1.85
CA ASN A 4 -3.64 2.01 -2.18
C ASN A 4 -5.08 2.19 -1.70
N LEU A 5 -5.93 1.20 -1.92
CA LEU A 5 -7.31 1.24 -1.41
C LEU A 5 -7.33 1.24 0.13
N SER A 6 -6.48 0.45 0.78
CA SER A 6 -6.33 0.44 2.23
C SER A 6 -5.86 1.78 2.79
N GLY A 7 -4.89 2.43 2.14
CA GLY A 7 -4.43 3.78 2.49
C GLY A 7 -5.52 4.84 2.35
N LEU A 8 -6.26 4.83 1.23
CA LEU A 8 -7.40 5.72 1.00
C LEU A 8 -8.51 5.51 2.03
N LEU A 9 -8.86 4.26 2.34
CA LEU A 9 -9.90 3.93 3.33
C LEU A 9 -9.45 4.23 4.77
N SER A 10 -8.17 4.10 5.08
CA SER A 10 -7.59 4.45 6.38
C SER A 10 -7.46 5.98 6.59
N GLY A 11 -7.40 6.73 5.49
CA GLY A 11 -7.36 8.20 5.46
C GLY A 11 -8.74 8.88 5.30
N LEU A 12 -9.84 8.16 5.44
CA LEU A 12 -11.19 8.74 5.31
C LEU A 12 -11.46 9.80 6.37
N ASP A 13 -12.10 10.89 5.94
CA ASP A 13 -12.48 12.00 6.80
C ASP A 13 -13.37 11.58 7.97
N ARG A 14 -13.20 12.27 9.11
CA ARG A 14 -14.03 12.11 10.33
C ARG A 14 -15.53 12.20 10.03
N LYS A 15 -15.95 12.98 9.03
CA LYS A 15 -17.35 13.10 8.56
C LYS A 15 -17.94 11.79 8.03
N ILE A 16 -17.11 10.93 7.43
CA ILE A 16 -17.54 9.63 6.88
C ILE A 16 -17.71 8.63 8.03
N LEU A 17 -16.83 8.68 9.04
CA LEU A 17 -16.98 7.91 10.27
C LEU A 17 -18.25 8.31 11.03
N GLU A 18 -18.48 9.62 11.24
CA GLU A 18 -19.74 10.15 11.82
C GLU A 18 -20.99 9.71 11.04
N ALA A 19 -20.91 9.60 9.71
CA ALA A 19 -22.00 9.12 8.87
C ALA A 19 -22.27 7.62 9.06
N ILE A 20 -21.23 6.81 9.29
CA ILE A 20 -21.36 5.38 9.63
C ILE A 20 -22.03 5.22 11.00
N ASP A 21 -21.52 5.91 12.03
CA ASP A 21 -22.09 5.88 13.39
C ASP A 21 -23.58 6.25 13.37
N ARG A 22 -23.91 7.35 12.68
CA ARG A 22 -25.29 7.81 12.51
C ARG A 22 -26.16 6.81 11.74
N HIS A 23 -25.64 6.16 10.71
CA HIS A 23 -26.39 5.14 9.96
C HIS A 23 -26.71 3.92 10.85
N VAL A 24 -25.71 3.40 11.57
CA VAL A 24 -25.87 2.28 12.51
C VAL A 24 -26.86 2.64 13.62
N TYR A 25 -26.75 3.84 14.19
CA TYR A 25 -27.67 4.35 15.19
C TYR A 25 -29.11 4.43 14.66
N VAL A 26 -29.33 5.09 13.52
CA VAL A 26 -30.69 5.30 12.97
C VAL A 26 -31.36 3.98 12.58
N GLU A 27 -30.67 3.06 11.91
CA GLU A 27 -31.23 1.74 11.55
C GLU A 27 -31.64 0.96 12.81
N THR A 28 -30.77 0.94 13.83
CA THR A 28 -30.99 0.19 15.07
C THR A 28 -32.12 0.79 15.92
N GLN A 29 -32.18 2.12 16.05
CA GLN A 29 -33.27 2.80 16.74
C GLN A 29 -34.60 2.66 16.00
N THR A 30 -34.60 2.70 14.66
CA THR A 30 -35.80 2.46 13.84
C THR A 30 -36.32 1.04 14.06
N PHE A 31 -35.44 0.04 14.03
CA PHE A 31 -35.79 -1.35 14.30
C PHE A 31 -36.34 -1.55 15.72
N ALA A 32 -35.70 -0.96 16.74
CA ALA A 32 -36.15 -1.05 18.12
C ALA A 32 -37.51 -0.36 18.36
N LYS A 33 -37.72 0.85 17.80
CA LYS A 33 -38.99 1.60 17.92
C LYS A 33 -40.14 0.97 17.13
N SER A 34 -39.87 0.42 15.95
CA SER A 34 -40.90 -0.10 15.04
C SER A 34 -41.06 -1.62 15.14
N ASN A 35 -40.12 -2.38 14.59
CA ASN A 35 -40.26 -3.83 14.42
C ASN A 35 -40.29 -4.56 15.77
N VAL A 36 -39.35 -4.27 16.69
CA VAL A 36 -39.33 -4.93 18.01
C VAL A 36 -40.56 -4.59 18.84
N ALA A 37 -41.12 -3.38 18.69
CA ALA A 37 -42.38 -3.00 19.31
C ALA A 37 -43.58 -3.79 18.74
N GLU A 38 -43.66 -3.98 17.41
CA GLU A 38 -44.67 -4.84 16.80
C GLU A 38 -44.53 -6.30 17.25
N PHE A 39 -43.30 -6.82 17.32
CA PHE A 39 -43.02 -8.17 17.82
C PHE A 39 -43.52 -8.31 19.26
N TYR A 40 -43.24 -7.33 20.13
CA TYR A 40 -43.73 -7.32 21.52
C TYR A 40 -45.27 -7.33 21.58
N VAL A 41 -45.92 -6.45 20.81
CA VAL A 41 -47.39 -6.38 20.76
C VAL A 41 -48.01 -7.69 20.24
N HIS A 42 -47.41 -8.33 19.23
CA HIS A 42 -47.84 -9.64 18.74
C HIS A 42 -47.70 -10.73 19.81
N ALA A 43 -46.54 -10.80 20.48
CA ALA A 43 -46.26 -11.78 21.51
C ALA A 43 -47.20 -11.64 22.72
N VAL A 44 -47.47 -10.40 23.17
CA VAL A 44 -48.41 -10.13 24.27
C VAL A 44 -49.84 -10.50 23.86
N LYS A 45 -50.32 -10.06 22.68
CA LYS A 45 -51.67 -10.41 22.19
C LYS A 45 -51.88 -11.92 22.07
N LYS A 46 -50.86 -12.67 21.61
CA LYS A 46 -50.88 -14.13 21.54
C LYS A 46 -50.47 -14.86 22.84
N LYS A 47 -50.24 -14.14 23.95
CA LYS A 47 -49.80 -14.67 25.26
C LYS A 47 -48.56 -15.58 25.18
N ARG A 48 -47.58 -15.23 24.34
CA ARG A 48 -46.37 -16.03 24.10
C ARG A 48 -45.26 -15.69 25.10
N PRO A 49 -44.49 -16.68 25.59
CA PRO A 49 -43.44 -16.45 26.59
C PRO A 49 -42.30 -15.56 26.06
N ALA A 50 -42.11 -15.51 24.73
CA ALA A 50 -41.16 -14.63 24.08
C ALA A 50 -41.40 -13.13 24.36
N ALA A 51 -42.61 -12.72 24.78
CA ALA A 51 -42.93 -11.32 25.05
C ALA A 51 -41.98 -10.65 26.07
N ALA A 52 -41.58 -11.38 27.12
CA ALA A 52 -40.64 -10.85 28.13
C ALA A 52 -39.24 -10.60 27.54
N ILE A 53 -38.77 -11.51 26.68
CA ILE A 53 -37.47 -11.39 26.02
C ILE A 53 -37.48 -10.23 25.02
N VAL A 54 -38.52 -10.15 24.17
CA VAL A 54 -38.65 -9.07 23.17
C VAL A 54 -38.79 -7.70 23.83
N LYS A 55 -39.49 -7.61 24.98
CA LYS A 55 -39.52 -6.39 25.79
C LYS A 55 -38.11 -6.00 26.26
N HIS A 56 -37.35 -6.95 26.82
CA HIS A 56 -36.01 -6.67 27.33
C HIS A 56 -35.06 -6.22 26.20
N VAL A 57 -35.13 -6.84 25.02
CA VAL A 57 -34.38 -6.41 23.83
C VAL A 57 -34.74 -4.98 23.44
N ARG A 58 -36.03 -4.65 23.36
CA ARG A 58 -36.49 -3.29 23.07
C ARG A 58 -35.95 -2.27 24.07
N ASP A 59 -36.20 -2.52 25.36
CA ASP A 59 -35.88 -1.56 26.44
C ASP A 59 -34.36 -1.36 26.63
N PHE A 60 -33.54 -2.29 26.15
CA PHE A 60 -32.07 -2.23 26.19
C PHE A 60 -31.44 -1.65 24.91
N MET A 61 -32.08 -1.79 23.74
CA MET A 61 -31.64 -1.19 22.48
C MET A 61 -32.10 0.26 22.31
N LEU A 62 -33.28 0.59 22.86
CA LEU A 62 -33.94 1.87 22.65
C LEU A 62 -33.25 2.99 23.42
N ASP A 63 -32.93 4.08 22.73
CA ASP A 63 -32.54 5.34 23.35
C ASP A 63 -33.74 6.30 23.41
N GLY A 64 -34.07 6.75 24.63
CA GLY A 64 -35.21 7.61 24.93
C GLY A 64 -36.47 6.87 25.42
N PRO A 65 -37.51 7.63 25.82
CA PRO A 65 -38.75 7.05 26.35
C PRO A 65 -39.52 6.27 25.27
N PHE A 66 -40.10 5.13 25.67
CA PHE A 66 -41.10 4.42 24.88
C PHE A 66 -42.50 4.89 25.28
N GLU A 67 -43.24 5.53 24.37
CA GLU A 67 -44.63 5.92 24.63
C GLU A 67 -45.55 4.68 24.64
N GLU A 68 -45.88 4.17 25.84
CA GLU A 68 -46.79 3.02 26.00
C GLU A 68 -48.25 3.34 25.63
N GLU A 69 -48.63 4.62 25.50
CA GLU A 69 -49.99 5.14 25.33
C GLU A 69 -50.78 4.46 24.19
N VAL A 70 -50.15 4.17 23.05
CA VAL A 70 -50.81 3.54 21.89
C VAL A 70 -51.33 2.12 22.19
N SER A 71 -50.85 1.49 23.27
CA SER A 71 -51.26 0.13 23.66
C SER A 71 -52.52 0.07 24.55
N LYS A 72 -52.95 1.18 25.17
CA LYS A 72 -54.10 1.24 26.09
C LYS A 72 -55.32 1.96 25.49
N GLY A 73 -55.83 1.41 24.38
CA GLY A 73 -57.25 1.56 24.06
C GLY A 73 -57.63 2.63 23.04
N ALA A 74 -56.98 2.64 21.87
CA ALA A 74 -57.55 3.25 20.67
C ALA A 74 -58.84 2.51 20.25
N LYS A 75 -60.00 3.00 20.74
CA LYS A 75 -61.29 2.69 20.11
C LYS A 75 -61.26 3.19 18.68
N LYS A 76 -61.77 2.36 17.77
CA LYS A 76 -61.98 2.61 16.33
C LYS A 76 -62.03 4.10 15.92
N GLU A 77 -61.00 4.56 15.23
CA GLU A 77 -61.19 5.39 14.04
C GLU A 77 -60.54 4.69 12.85
N LYS A 78 -61.33 4.54 11.79
CA LYS A 78 -60.80 4.28 10.46
C LYS A 78 -60.36 5.63 9.88
N ASP A 79 -59.47 5.60 8.90
CA ASP A 79 -59.03 6.76 8.11
C ASP A 79 -58.01 7.70 8.78
N ALA A 80 -56.86 7.14 9.15
CA ALA A 80 -55.61 7.88 9.24
C ALA A 80 -54.57 7.29 8.26
N LYS A 81 -54.00 8.15 7.41
CA LYS A 81 -53.04 7.79 6.35
C LYS A 81 -51.70 7.35 6.96
N SER A 82 -51.15 6.23 6.45
CA SER A 82 -49.74 5.77 6.50
C SER A 82 -49.05 5.74 7.88
N PRO A 83 -48.30 4.68 8.24
CA PRO A 83 -47.55 4.67 9.50
C PRO A 83 -46.52 5.80 9.47
N THR A 84 -46.72 6.81 10.31
CA THR A 84 -45.77 7.89 10.51
C THR A 84 -44.48 7.26 11.02
N SER A 85 -43.39 7.37 10.25
CA SER A 85 -42.10 6.81 10.65
C SER A 85 -41.72 7.34 12.03
N PRO A 86 -41.33 6.49 13.00
CA PRO A 86 -41.06 6.93 14.36
C PRO A 86 -39.99 8.03 14.33
N ASP A 87 -40.22 9.11 15.07
CA ASP A 87 -39.27 10.22 15.13
C ASP A 87 -38.04 9.78 15.93
N VAL A 88 -37.09 9.19 15.21
CA VAL A 88 -35.73 8.91 15.67
C VAL A 88 -34.98 10.23 15.54
N PRO A 89 -34.48 10.84 16.62
CA PRO A 89 -33.78 12.12 16.55
C PRO A 89 -32.58 12.03 15.60
N LYS A 90 -32.76 12.49 14.35
CA LYS A 90 -31.74 12.42 13.29
C LYS A 90 -30.48 13.23 13.63
N SER A 91 -30.52 14.04 14.69
CA SER A 91 -29.43 14.87 15.19
C SER A 91 -28.61 14.23 16.32
N ARG A 92 -29.04 13.09 16.91
CA ARG A 92 -28.18 12.34 17.84
C ARG A 92 -27.15 11.54 17.05
N VAL A 93 -25.92 11.54 17.56
CA VAL A 93 -24.75 10.87 16.97
C VAL A 93 -24.10 9.94 17.99
N ASP A 94 -24.77 9.69 19.12
CA ASP A 94 -24.25 8.83 20.19
C ASP A 94 -24.10 7.39 19.65
N PRO A 95 -22.88 6.85 19.56
CA PRO A 95 -22.64 5.57 18.90
C PRO A 95 -23.23 4.43 19.74
N ILE A 96 -23.91 3.50 19.09
CA ILE A 96 -24.44 2.31 19.77
C ILE A 96 -23.27 1.42 20.17
N SER A 97 -23.23 1.04 21.45
CA SER A 97 -22.15 0.21 21.97
C SER A 97 -22.13 -1.17 21.30
N LEU A 98 -20.93 -1.72 21.10
CA LEU A 98 -20.76 -3.05 20.53
C LEU A 98 -21.54 -4.11 21.33
N SER A 99 -21.52 -3.99 22.67
CA SER A 99 -22.28 -4.83 23.59
C SER A 99 -23.78 -4.76 23.35
N GLN A 100 -24.34 -3.59 23.01
CA GLN A 100 -25.76 -3.46 22.67
C GLN A 100 -26.11 -4.26 21.42
N ILE A 101 -25.30 -4.15 20.37
CA ILE A 101 -25.48 -4.89 19.11
C ILE A 101 -25.35 -6.41 19.35
N HIS A 102 -24.33 -6.86 20.08
CA HIS A 102 -24.12 -8.28 20.38
C HIS A 102 -25.28 -8.89 21.18
N PHE A 103 -25.73 -8.22 22.23
CA PHE A 103 -26.83 -8.68 23.07
C PHE A 103 -28.16 -8.70 22.29
N ALA A 104 -28.47 -7.62 21.54
CA ALA A 104 -29.62 -7.58 20.65
C ALA A 104 -29.66 -8.79 19.70
N ARG A 105 -28.55 -9.04 19.00
CA ARG A 105 -28.42 -10.18 18.09
C ARG A 105 -28.63 -11.52 18.79
N ALA A 106 -27.97 -11.75 19.93
CA ALA A 106 -28.06 -13.01 20.67
C ALA A 106 -29.49 -13.32 21.15
N PHE A 107 -30.20 -12.32 21.65
CA PHE A 107 -31.58 -12.51 22.10
C PHE A 107 -32.56 -12.65 20.94
N LEU A 108 -32.38 -11.92 19.84
CA LEU A 108 -33.18 -12.09 18.63
C LEU A 108 -33.00 -13.50 18.04
N ASP A 109 -31.77 -14.01 17.92
CA ASP A 109 -31.53 -15.40 17.52
C ASP A 109 -32.22 -16.38 18.49
N SER A 110 -32.07 -16.20 19.81
CA SER A 110 -32.71 -17.10 20.81
C SER A 110 -34.24 -17.23 20.67
N VAL A 111 -34.91 -16.19 20.13
CA VAL A 111 -36.36 -16.12 19.95
C VAL A 111 -36.81 -16.58 18.56
N PHE A 112 -36.08 -16.17 17.51
CA PHE A 112 -36.48 -16.32 16.11
C PHE A 112 -35.71 -17.39 15.32
N ASN A 113 -34.68 -18.03 15.90
CA ASN A 113 -34.00 -19.18 15.30
C ASN A 113 -35.00 -20.32 15.03
N GLU A 114 -34.92 -20.97 13.88
CA GLU A 114 -35.83 -22.07 13.49
C GLU A 114 -35.85 -23.23 14.50
N LYS A 115 -34.74 -23.42 15.23
CA LYS A 115 -34.61 -24.45 16.27
C LYS A 115 -35.29 -24.06 17.60
N ALA A 116 -35.65 -22.78 17.79
CA ALA A 116 -36.28 -22.27 19.00
C ALA A 116 -37.68 -22.86 19.24
N LYS A 117 -38.04 -23.05 20.52
CA LYS A 117 -39.33 -23.66 20.92
C LYS A 117 -40.57 -22.90 20.43
N GLY A 118 -40.43 -21.60 20.14
CA GLY A 118 -41.48 -20.74 19.59
C GLY A 118 -41.61 -20.80 18.07
N MET A 119 -40.55 -21.18 17.34
CA MET A 119 -40.52 -21.23 15.86
C MET A 119 -40.86 -22.60 15.29
N LYS A 120 -40.73 -23.67 16.09
CA LYS A 120 -41.21 -25.01 15.74
C LYS A 120 -42.73 -25.10 15.74
N GLY A 121 -43.33 -24.83 14.58
CA GLY A 121 -44.74 -25.09 14.32
C GLY A 121 -45.04 -26.59 14.15
N GLY A 122 -46.28 -27.00 14.40
CA GLY A 122 -46.78 -28.36 14.18
C GLY A 122 -48.31 -28.39 14.14
N LEU A 123 -48.92 -29.55 13.84
CA LEU A 123 -50.38 -29.68 13.59
C LEU A 123 -51.29 -29.09 14.69
N MET A 124 -50.84 -29.05 15.95
CA MET A 124 -51.59 -28.46 17.08
C MET A 124 -50.89 -27.25 17.74
N LYS A 125 -49.80 -26.74 17.16
CA LYS A 125 -49.00 -25.67 17.78
C LYS A 125 -48.55 -24.63 16.76
N GLU A 126 -49.19 -23.46 16.81
CA GLU A 126 -48.78 -22.29 16.03
C GLU A 126 -47.41 -21.74 16.48
N LYS A 127 -46.65 -21.21 15.52
CA LYS A 127 -45.47 -20.38 15.79
C LYS A 127 -45.80 -19.14 16.64
N ASP A 128 -44.84 -18.67 17.42
CA ASP A 128 -44.96 -17.47 18.26
C ASP A 128 -45.02 -16.16 17.44
N PHE A 129 -44.44 -16.15 16.24
CA PHE A 129 -44.41 -15.03 15.30
C PHE A 129 -44.86 -15.46 13.91
N LYS A 130 -45.36 -14.50 13.12
CA LYS A 130 -45.69 -14.70 11.69
C LYS A 130 -44.41 -14.64 10.85
N ASP A 131 -44.41 -15.34 9.72
CA ASP A 131 -43.24 -15.40 8.84
C ASP A 131 -42.81 -14.02 8.29
N SER A 132 -43.73 -13.05 8.17
CA SER A 132 -43.41 -11.65 7.83
C SER A 132 -42.53 -10.97 8.89
N LEU A 133 -42.89 -11.13 10.17
CA LEU A 133 -42.13 -10.58 11.31
C LEU A 133 -40.77 -11.27 11.45
N VAL A 134 -40.72 -12.58 11.16
CA VAL A 134 -39.46 -13.33 11.09
C VAL A 134 -38.57 -12.78 9.97
N ALA A 135 -39.12 -12.47 8.79
CA ALA A 135 -38.36 -11.91 7.67
C ALA A 135 -37.79 -10.51 7.97
N GLU A 136 -38.57 -9.63 8.61
CA GLU A 136 -38.09 -8.31 9.07
C GLU A 136 -36.95 -8.43 10.08
N MET A 137 -37.08 -9.35 11.04
CA MET A 137 -36.03 -9.66 12.01
C MET A 137 -34.78 -10.18 11.30
N GLN A 138 -34.92 -11.12 10.36
CA GLN A 138 -33.78 -11.66 9.60
C GLN A 138 -33.09 -10.59 8.75
N ALA A 139 -33.82 -9.63 8.18
CA ALA A 139 -33.24 -8.51 7.44
C ALA A 139 -32.35 -7.63 8.35
N PHE A 140 -32.82 -7.30 9.56
CA PHE A 140 -31.99 -6.60 10.55
C PHE A 140 -30.83 -7.46 11.06
N TYR A 141 -31.04 -8.77 11.25
CA TYR A 141 -29.99 -9.70 11.68
C TYR A 141 -28.89 -9.89 10.62
N ALA A 142 -29.22 -9.83 9.33
CA ALA A 142 -28.23 -9.82 8.26
C ALA A 142 -27.43 -8.50 8.23
N LYS A 143 -28.11 -7.34 8.28
CA LYS A 143 -27.45 -6.02 8.31
C LYS A 143 -26.52 -5.84 9.52
N SER A 144 -27.05 -6.10 10.72
CA SER A 144 -26.34 -5.85 11.99
C SER A 144 -25.12 -6.76 12.23
N TYR A 145 -24.90 -7.78 11.38
CA TYR A 145 -23.66 -8.55 11.38
C TYR A 145 -22.46 -7.68 10.98
N PHE A 146 -22.65 -6.72 10.08
CA PHE A 146 -21.58 -5.87 9.57
C PHE A 146 -21.28 -4.66 10.45
N TYR A 147 -22.20 -4.25 11.33
CA TYR A 147 -22.05 -3.03 12.15
C TYR A 147 -20.76 -3.02 12.99
N PRO A 148 -20.32 -4.10 13.68
CA PRO A 148 -19.01 -4.15 14.34
C PRO A 148 -17.83 -3.76 13.46
N TYR A 149 -17.84 -4.21 12.20
CA TYR A 149 -16.77 -3.98 11.23
C TYR A 149 -16.84 -2.58 10.61
N MET A 150 -18.04 -1.99 10.54
CA MET A 150 -18.26 -0.62 10.08
C MET A 150 -17.85 0.41 11.14
N LEU A 151 -18.22 0.18 12.41
CA LEU A 151 -17.88 1.04 13.54
C LEU A 151 -16.36 1.06 13.78
N ASP A 152 -15.69 -0.10 13.68
CA ASP A 152 -14.22 -0.18 13.63
C ASP A 152 -13.74 -0.40 12.19
N LEU A 153 -14.01 0.59 11.33
CA LEU A 153 -13.59 0.56 9.93
C LEU A 153 -12.06 0.47 9.81
N LYS A 154 -11.30 1.15 10.68
CA LYS A 154 -9.83 1.20 10.60
C LYS A 154 -9.20 -0.18 10.86
N ALA A 155 -9.58 -0.88 11.94
CA ALA A 155 -9.06 -2.22 12.19
C ALA A 155 -9.60 -3.25 11.17
N THR A 156 -10.80 -3.03 10.63
CA THR A 156 -11.34 -3.87 9.55
C THR A 156 -10.56 -3.71 8.26
N VAL A 157 -10.29 -2.48 7.80
CA VAL A 157 -9.46 -2.19 6.62
C VAL A 157 -8.05 -2.77 6.80
N SER A 158 -7.43 -2.56 7.97
CA SER A 158 -6.13 -3.15 8.29
C SER A 158 -6.14 -4.68 8.13
N ARG A 159 -7.10 -5.39 8.75
CA ARG A 159 -7.24 -6.85 8.64
C ARG A 159 -7.53 -7.33 7.21
N CYS A 160 -8.32 -6.59 6.43
CA CYS A 160 -8.62 -6.93 5.04
C CYS A 160 -7.48 -6.62 4.05
N SER A 161 -6.40 -5.97 4.51
CA SER A 161 -5.23 -5.59 3.70
C SER A 161 -3.89 -6.11 4.25
N ASP A 162 -3.96 -6.97 5.26
CA ASP A 162 -2.84 -7.69 5.85
C ASP A 162 -2.42 -8.84 4.93
N LEU A 163 -1.20 -8.75 4.40
CA LEU A 163 -0.58 -9.74 3.52
C LEU A 163 0.61 -10.44 4.19
N SER A 164 0.76 -10.30 5.52
CA SER A 164 1.92 -10.81 6.26
C SER A 164 2.15 -12.32 6.18
N ASP A 165 1.09 -13.11 5.92
CA ASP A 165 1.17 -14.56 5.68
C ASP A 165 2.10 -14.93 4.51
N LEU A 166 2.42 -13.98 3.62
CA LEU A 166 3.39 -14.19 2.54
C LEU A 166 4.84 -14.21 3.03
N TRP A 167 5.17 -13.64 4.20
CA TRP A 167 6.53 -13.68 4.75
C TRP A 167 6.75 -14.87 5.71
N PHE A 168 5.71 -15.23 6.49
CA PHE A 168 5.82 -16.31 7.49
C PHE A 168 6.10 -17.67 6.84
N LYS A 169 7.01 -18.43 7.46
CA LYS A 169 7.65 -19.64 6.90
C LYS A 169 7.99 -20.71 7.95
N GLU A 170 7.58 -20.49 9.20
CA GLU A 170 7.86 -21.30 10.38
C GLU A 170 7.39 -22.76 10.22
N PHE A 171 6.24 -22.99 9.57
CA PHE A 171 5.75 -24.34 9.25
C PHE A 171 6.76 -25.12 8.37
N TYR A 172 7.34 -24.45 7.37
CA TYR A 172 8.29 -25.06 6.44
C TYR A 172 9.69 -25.18 7.07
N LEU A 173 10.11 -24.24 7.92
CA LEU A 173 11.34 -24.35 8.71
C LEU A 173 11.28 -25.58 9.64
N GLU A 174 10.17 -25.75 10.36
CA GLU A 174 9.96 -26.90 11.26
C GLU A 174 9.91 -28.24 10.50
N LEU A 175 9.30 -28.27 9.32
CA LEU A 175 9.25 -29.45 8.45
C LEU A 175 10.64 -29.83 7.89
N THR A 176 11.46 -28.84 7.52
CA THR A 176 12.78 -29.05 6.89
C THR A 176 13.95 -29.09 7.88
N LYS A 177 13.68 -28.79 9.16
CA LYS A 177 14.69 -28.65 10.23
C LYS A 177 15.79 -27.65 9.90
N GLN A 178 15.44 -26.61 9.13
CA GLN A 178 16.29 -25.46 8.85
C GLN A 178 16.05 -24.36 9.88
N VAL A 179 17.10 -23.61 10.21
CA VAL A 179 16.99 -22.45 11.11
C VAL A 179 16.41 -21.24 10.37
N GLN A 180 16.78 -21.06 9.10
CA GLN A 180 16.30 -19.95 8.27
C GLN A 180 16.37 -20.33 6.78
N PHE A 181 15.47 -19.77 5.95
CA PHE A 181 15.56 -19.86 4.50
C PHE A 181 16.26 -18.63 3.90
N PRO A 182 17.04 -18.78 2.81
CA PRO A 182 17.66 -17.66 2.12
C PRO A 182 16.63 -16.70 1.50
N ILE A 183 17.02 -15.44 1.25
CA ILE A 183 16.09 -14.38 0.80
C ILE A 183 15.42 -14.67 -0.55
N ASN A 184 16.06 -15.45 -1.43
CA ASN A 184 15.49 -15.90 -2.70
C ASN A 184 14.38 -16.96 -2.54
N MET A 185 14.06 -17.35 -1.30
CA MET A 185 12.87 -18.13 -0.92
C MET A 185 11.82 -17.29 -0.16
N SER A 186 12.07 -15.99 0.05
CA SER A 186 11.13 -15.06 0.70
C SER A 186 10.25 -14.38 -0.34
N LEU A 187 8.93 -14.61 -0.28
CA LEU A 187 7.98 -14.06 -1.27
C LEU A 187 8.02 -12.53 -1.43
N PRO A 188 8.10 -11.71 -0.36
CA PRO A 188 8.28 -10.26 -0.50
C PRO A 188 9.51 -9.89 -1.35
N TRP A 189 10.65 -10.57 -1.11
CA TRP A 189 11.86 -10.34 -1.90
C TRP A 189 11.74 -10.85 -3.33
N ILE A 190 11.25 -12.08 -3.55
CA ILE A 190 11.06 -12.66 -4.90
C ILE A 190 10.22 -11.74 -5.79
N LEU A 191 9.15 -11.17 -5.24
CA LEU A 191 8.26 -10.25 -5.97
C LEU A 191 8.94 -8.90 -6.27
N THR A 192 9.73 -8.35 -5.35
CA THR A 192 10.52 -7.14 -5.58
C THR A 192 11.66 -7.39 -6.58
N GLU A 193 12.37 -8.51 -6.48
CA GLU A 193 13.46 -8.91 -7.36
C GLU A 193 12.97 -9.14 -8.80
N TYR A 194 11.82 -9.78 -8.98
CA TYR A 194 11.18 -9.93 -10.29
C TYR A 194 10.89 -8.58 -10.96
N ILE A 195 10.37 -7.59 -10.21
CA ILE A 195 10.15 -6.23 -10.75
C ILE A 195 11.48 -5.60 -11.19
N LEU A 196 12.53 -5.69 -10.36
CA LEU A 196 13.85 -5.15 -10.68
C LEU A 196 14.50 -5.79 -11.92
N GLU A 197 14.29 -7.08 -12.15
CA GLU A 197 14.92 -7.82 -13.25
C GLU A 197 14.12 -7.78 -14.55
N SER A 198 12.80 -7.55 -14.46
CA SER A 198 11.90 -7.44 -15.63
C SER A 198 12.29 -6.35 -16.64
N ASN A 199 12.95 -5.28 -16.19
CA ASN A 199 13.21 -4.07 -16.97
C ASN A 199 11.92 -3.47 -17.61
N ASP A 200 10.78 -3.71 -16.98
CA ASP A 200 9.50 -3.13 -17.37
C ASP A 200 9.26 -1.80 -16.65
N ALA A 201 9.12 -0.76 -17.46
CA ALA A 201 8.88 0.61 -17.08
C ALA A 201 7.55 0.81 -16.32
N GLU A 202 6.54 0.00 -16.58
CA GLU A 202 5.25 0.09 -15.89
C GLU A 202 5.31 -0.65 -14.54
N MET A 203 5.96 -1.81 -14.50
CA MET A 203 6.15 -2.59 -13.27
C MET A 203 6.96 -1.84 -12.20
N ILE A 204 7.92 -1.01 -12.61
CA ILE A 204 8.81 -0.31 -11.67
C ILE A 204 8.04 0.63 -10.73
N GLU A 205 6.92 1.20 -11.15
CA GLU A 205 6.05 2.03 -10.30
C GLU A 205 5.49 1.26 -9.09
N TYR A 206 5.46 -0.08 -9.16
CA TYR A 206 4.94 -0.96 -8.13
C TYR A 206 6.02 -1.53 -7.19
N LEU A 207 7.29 -1.19 -7.41
CA LEU A 207 8.47 -1.76 -6.73
C LEU A 207 8.36 -1.82 -5.19
N PHE A 208 7.74 -0.82 -4.57
CA PHE A 208 7.61 -0.73 -3.11
C PHE A 208 6.41 -1.49 -2.51
N TYR A 209 5.42 -1.93 -3.31
CA TYR A 209 4.25 -2.64 -2.74
C TYR A 209 4.55 -4.06 -2.24
N PRO A 210 5.37 -4.89 -2.92
CA PRO A 210 5.79 -6.17 -2.32
C PRO A 210 6.70 -5.95 -1.11
N PHE A 211 7.52 -4.89 -1.13
CA PHE A 211 8.38 -4.53 -0.01
C PHE A 211 7.59 -4.08 1.24
N ASP A 212 6.39 -3.50 1.05
CA ASP A 212 5.47 -3.14 2.14
C ASP A 212 4.91 -4.37 2.89
N ILE A 213 4.99 -5.59 2.34
CA ILE A 213 4.59 -6.82 3.05
C ILE A 213 5.42 -7.01 4.33
N TYR A 214 6.67 -6.53 4.36
CA TYR A 214 7.50 -6.54 5.56
C TYR A 214 6.90 -5.67 6.69
N ASN A 215 6.18 -4.59 6.38
CA ASN A 215 5.47 -3.79 7.37
C ASN A 215 4.29 -4.56 7.99
N ASP A 216 3.55 -5.33 7.19
CA ASP A 216 2.49 -6.21 7.69
C ASP A 216 3.07 -7.29 8.62
N ALA A 217 4.12 -7.98 8.17
CA ALA A 217 4.76 -9.06 8.91
C ALA A 217 5.30 -8.55 10.26
N ALA A 218 5.95 -7.39 10.26
CA ALA A 218 6.41 -6.72 11.47
C ALA A 218 5.25 -6.35 12.41
N ASN A 219 4.18 -5.77 11.87
CA ASN A 219 3.00 -5.36 12.65
C ASN A 219 2.33 -6.59 13.31
N ARG A 220 2.00 -7.63 12.54
CA ARG A 220 1.40 -8.86 13.08
C ARG A 220 2.35 -9.53 14.09
N THR A 221 3.66 -9.53 13.84
CA THR A 221 4.65 -10.11 14.75
C THR A 221 4.70 -9.40 16.10
N LEU A 222 4.70 -8.06 16.11
CA LEU A 222 4.77 -7.28 17.35
C LEU A 222 3.47 -7.32 18.14
N TYR A 223 2.32 -7.10 17.48
CA TYR A 223 1.04 -6.87 18.17
C TYR A 223 0.20 -8.15 18.37
N THR A 224 0.28 -9.11 17.44
CA THR A 224 -0.46 -10.38 17.52
C THR A 224 0.40 -11.51 18.09
N LEU A 225 1.54 -11.82 17.45
CA LEU A 225 2.40 -12.93 17.87
C LEU A 225 3.22 -12.61 19.13
N LYS A 226 3.52 -11.31 19.35
CA LYS A 226 4.34 -10.79 20.46
C LYS A 226 5.72 -11.45 20.56
N SER A 227 6.30 -11.81 19.41
CA SER A 227 7.59 -12.49 19.31
C SER A 227 8.68 -11.51 18.90
N LYS A 228 9.61 -11.22 19.83
CA LYS A 228 10.81 -10.43 19.48
C LYS A 228 11.70 -11.17 18.47
N PHE A 229 11.87 -12.48 18.64
CA PHE A 229 12.75 -13.29 17.79
C PHE A 229 12.38 -13.19 16.32
N ILE A 230 11.09 -13.38 16.00
CA ILE A 230 10.59 -13.29 14.61
C ILE A 230 10.73 -11.85 14.07
N TYR A 231 10.55 -10.83 14.92
CA TYR A 231 10.74 -9.44 14.50
C TYR A 231 12.21 -9.12 14.20
N ASP A 232 13.15 -9.64 15.00
CA ASP A 232 14.58 -9.49 14.74
C ASP A 232 14.99 -10.18 13.41
N GLU A 233 14.37 -11.31 13.05
CA GLU A 233 14.53 -11.93 11.71
C GLU A 233 13.99 -11.06 10.57
N ILE A 234 12.78 -10.50 10.72
CA ILE A 234 12.21 -9.57 9.73
C ILE A 234 13.14 -8.37 9.52
N VAL A 235 13.65 -7.78 10.61
CA VAL A 235 14.60 -6.64 10.53
C VAL A 235 15.89 -7.03 9.81
N ALA A 236 16.44 -8.21 10.10
CA ALA A 236 17.66 -8.69 9.45
C ALA A 236 17.47 -8.92 7.94
N GLU A 237 16.36 -9.57 7.56
CA GLU A 237 16.01 -9.80 6.16
C GLU A 237 15.77 -8.48 5.41
N VAL A 238 15.00 -7.56 6.01
CA VAL A 238 14.69 -6.25 5.43
C VAL A 238 15.95 -5.43 5.18
N ASN A 239 16.91 -5.39 6.12
CA ASN A 239 18.15 -4.62 5.89
C ASN A 239 18.92 -5.16 4.68
N LEU A 240 19.11 -6.49 4.58
CA LEU A 240 19.81 -7.13 3.46
C LEU A 240 19.09 -6.92 2.12
N CYS A 241 17.77 -7.10 2.11
CA CYS A 241 16.93 -6.88 0.92
C CYS A 241 16.89 -5.40 0.51
N PHE A 242 16.94 -4.47 1.47
CA PHE A 242 16.92 -3.03 1.18
C PHE A 242 18.24 -2.56 0.57
N ASP A 243 19.39 -3.04 1.07
CA ASP A 243 20.69 -2.73 0.48
C ASP A 243 20.77 -3.24 -0.97
N GLN A 244 20.28 -4.47 -1.23
CA GLN A 244 20.21 -5.02 -2.59
C GLN A 244 19.22 -4.28 -3.48
N LEU A 245 18.06 -3.88 -2.95
CA LEU A 245 17.06 -3.06 -3.65
C LEU A 245 17.68 -1.75 -4.12
N ILE A 246 18.30 -0.98 -3.22
CA ILE A 246 18.93 0.31 -3.54
C ILE A 246 20.07 0.12 -4.53
N PHE A 247 20.90 -0.91 -4.39
CA PHE A 247 21.97 -1.22 -5.35
C PHE A 247 21.42 -1.53 -6.75
N LYS A 248 20.49 -2.49 -6.88
CA LYS A 248 19.92 -2.90 -8.17
C LYS A 248 19.16 -1.76 -8.86
N ILE A 249 18.31 -1.03 -8.14
CA ILE A 249 17.53 0.07 -8.74
C ILE A 249 18.41 1.26 -9.14
N SER A 250 19.40 1.62 -8.31
CA SER A 250 20.34 2.70 -8.65
C SER A 250 21.15 2.34 -9.89
N HIS A 251 21.65 1.11 -9.99
CA HIS A 251 22.37 0.64 -11.16
C HIS A 251 21.51 0.68 -12.43
N SER A 252 20.24 0.25 -12.34
CA SER A 252 19.31 0.27 -13.47
C SER A 252 18.98 1.71 -13.93
N ILE A 253 18.68 2.62 -12.99
CA ILE A 253 18.47 4.05 -13.25
C ILE A 253 19.70 4.66 -13.94
N PHE A 254 20.89 4.45 -13.38
CA PHE A 254 22.12 5.00 -13.93
C PHE A 254 22.40 4.48 -15.36
N LEU A 255 22.22 3.18 -15.60
CA LEU A 255 22.35 2.60 -16.93
C LEU A 255 21.30 3.13 -17.92
N HIS A 256 20.06 3.35 -17.49
CA HIS A 256 19.00 3.93 -18.32
C HIS A 256 19.39 5.35 -18.77
N PHE A 257 19.72 6.24 -17.84
CA PHE A 257 20.11 7.62 -18.18
C PHE A 257 21.44 7.69 -18.95
N LYS A 258 22.37 6.77 -18.72
CA LYS A 258 23.61 6.66 -19.51
C LYS A 258 23.34 6.22 -20.96
N LYS A 259 22.46 5.23 -21.19
CA LYS A 259 22.00 4.84 -22.54
C LYS A 259 21.30 6.00 -23.24
N ALA A 260 20.43 6.72 -22.54
CA ALA A 260 19.73 7.89 -23.08
C ALA A 260 20.69 9.02 -23.47
N ALA A 261 21.69 9.32 -22.63
CA ALA A 261 22.74 10.29 -22.92
C ALA A 261 23.59 9.89 -24.15
N SER A 262 24.00 8.62 -24.24
CA SER A 262 24.70 8.10 -25.42
C SER A 262 23.87 8.23 -26.70
N TRP A 263 22.57 7.94 -26.66
CA TRP A 263 21.69 8.10 -27.81
C TRP A 263 21.55 9.57 -28.22
N ILE A 264 21.39 10.50 -27.28
CA ILE A 264 21.30 11.94 -27.58
C ILE A 264 22.56 12.39 -28.34
N ASN A 265 23.74 12.02 -27.84
CA ASN A 265 25.03 12.42 -28.40
C ASN A 265 25.41 11.73 -29.74
N LEU A 266 24.76 10.62 -30.10
CA LEU A 266 25.05 9.90 -31.35
C LEU A 266 24.67 10.73 -32.59
N SER A 267 25.47 10.68 -33.67
CA SER A 267 25.17 11.43 -34.90
C SER A 267 23.90 10.90 -35.59
N PRO A 268 23.20 11.72 -36.41
CA PRO A 268 21.99 11.29 -37.12
C PRO A 268 22.21 10.07 -38.02
N ASP A 269 23.35 9.99 -38.71
CA ASP A 269 23.64 8.91 -39.65
C ASP A 269 23.83 7.56 -38.93
N LEU A 270 24.59 7.58 -37.82
CA LEU A 270 24.79 6.39 -36.97
C LEU A 270 23.50 5.94 -36.26
N LYS A 271 22.53 6.84 -36.04
CA LYS A 271 21.21 6.46 -35.51
C LYS A 271 20.42 5.62 -36.50
N VAL A 272 20.48 5.95 -37.80
CA VAL A 272 19.84 5.17 -38.86
C VAL A 272 20.51 3.79 -38.97
N GLU A 273 21.85 3.74 -38.99
CA GLU A 273 22.60 2.47 -39.03
C GLU A 273 22.28 1.57 -37.82
N VAL A 274 22.16 2.14 -36.62
CA VAL A 274 21.76 1.38 -35.42
C VAL A 274 20.31 0.88 -35.49
N ASP A 275 19.36 1.70 -35.97
CA ASP A 275 17.97 1.27 -36.16
C ASP A 275 17.86 0.15 -37.23
N GLU A 276 18.68 0.18 -38.29
CA GLU A 276 18.77 -0.86 -39.31
C GLU A 276 19.41 -2.16 -38.79
N LEU A 277 20.52 -2.07 -38.05
CA LEU A 277 21.23 -3.21 -37.48
C LEU A 277 20.40 -3.96 -36.42
N LEU A 278 19.59 -3.24 -35.63
CA LEU A 278 18.81 -3.84 -34.55
C LEU A 278 17.56 -4.60 -35.04
N ASN A 279 17.09 -4.36 -36.27
CA ASN A 279 16.03 -5.13 -36.96
C ASN A 279 14.76 -5.44 -36.12
N HIS A 280 14.47 -4.61 -35.13
CA HIS A 280 13.37 -4.81 -34.17
C HIS A 280 12.45 -3.58 -34.14
N PRO A 281 11.15 -3.71 -34.45
CA PRO A 281 10.18 -2.62 -34.27
C PRO A 281 9.96 -2.25 -32.79
N SER A 282 10.41 -3.10 -31.87
CA SER A 282 10.27 -2.95 -30.43
C SER A 282 11.40 -2.10 -29.85
N ARG A 283 11.08 -0.85 -29.46
CA ARG A 283 11.97 0.13 -28.82
C ARG A 283 13.11 0.65 -29.72
N THR A 284 12.76 1.29 -30.84
CA THR A 284 13.61 2.39 -31.34
C THR A 284 13.78 3.41 -30.24
N ALA A 285 14.96 4.05 -30.14
CA ALA A 285 15.24 5.00 -29.06
C ALA A 285 14.48 6.34 -29.16
N LYS A 286 13.50 6.44 -30.08
CA LYS A 286 12.38 7.39 -30.02
C LYS A 286 11.45 7.16 -28.81
N GLU A 287 11.44 5.95 -28.26
CA GLU A 287 10.55 5.53 -27.16
C GLU A 287 11.33 5.21 -25.86
N MET A 288 12.50 5.81 -25.62
CA MET A 288 13.11 5.72 -24.28
C MET A 288 12.25 6.52 -23.29
N PRO A 289 11.59 5.89 -22.31
CA PRO A 289 10.64 6.58 -21.45
C PRO A 289 11.40 7.23 -20.29
N PHE A 290 11.86 8.47 -20.52
CA PHE A 290 12.62 9.26 -19.55
C PHE A 290 11.91 9.42 -18.20
N ASP A 291 10.58 9.37 -18.19
CA ASP A 291 9.75 9.61 -17.02
C ASP A 291 9.46 8.34 -16.19
N SER A 292 9.83 7.14 -16.66
CA SER A 292 9.50 5.87 -15.97
C SER A 292 10.09 5.73 -14.57
N TYR A 293 11.15 6.49 -14.26
CA TYR A 293 11.77 6.51 -12.94
C TYR A 293 11.37 7.72 -12.10
N ASP A 294 10.62 8.68 -12.64
CA ASP A 294 10.28 9.95 -11.96
C ASP A 294 9.56 9.70 -10.63
N ARG A 295 8.58 8.79 -10.60
CA ARG A 295 7.84 8.45 -9.37
C ARG A 295 8.72 7.86 -8.27
N ILE A 296 9.77 7.13 -8.64
CA ILE A 296 10.74 6.53 -7.70
C ILE A 296 11.73 7.59 -7.22
N LEU A 297 12.26 8.40 -8.15
CA LEU A 297 13.21 9.47 -7.86
C LEU A 297 12.57 10.60 -7.03
N SER A 298 11.27 10.82 -7.16
CA SER A 298 10.47 11.75 -6.37
C SER A 298 10.05 11.23 -4.98
N GLN A 299 10.29 9.96 -4.65
CA GLN A 299 9.81 9.35 -3.40
C GLN A 299 10.66 9.76 -2.18
N LYS A 300 10.08 10.55 -1.27
CA LYS A 300 10.79 11.13 -0.11
C LYS A 300 10.43 10.57 1.27
N GLY A 301 9.38 9.76 1.35
CA GLY A 301 8.77 9.37 2.63
C GLY A 301 8.28 7.93 2.69
N PHE A 302 9.06 6.98 2.17
CA PHE A 302 8.70 5.57 2.24
C PHE A 302 8.81 5.08 3.70
N GLN A 303 7.71 4.59 4.27
CA GLN A 303 7.69 4.08 5.64
C GLN A 303 8.05 2.59 5.65
N LEU A 304 9.07 2.21 6.40
CA LEU A 304 9.56 0.83 6.48
C LEU A 304 10.00 0.51 7.91
N LEU A 305 9.36 -0.46 8.54
CA LEU A 305 9.59 -0.88 9.93
C LEU A 305 9.58 0.30 10.92
N GLY A 306 8.71 1.28 10.68
CA GLY A 306 8.61 2.53 11.46
C GLY A 306 9.68 3.59 11.16
N ARG A 307 10.59 3.34 10.21
CA ARG A 307 11.57 4.32 9.70
C ARG A 307 10.98 5.08 8.52
N SER A 308 11.18 6.40 8.46
CA SER A 308 10.85 7.22 7.29
C SER A 308 12.09 7.34 6.41
N LEU A 309 12.05 6.76 5.21
CA LEU A 309 13.19 6.68 4.29
C LEU A 309 13.03 7.64 3.11
N ASN A 310 14.03 8.50 2.93
CA ASN A 310 14.14 9.40 1.79
C ASN A 310 14.83 8.70 0.62
N ILE A 311 14.06 7.97 -0.19
CA ILE A 311 14.57 7.21 -1.34
C ILE A 311 15.28 8.13 -2.33
N SER A 312 14.71 9.29 -2.63
CA SER A 312 15.29 10.33 -3.51
C SER A 312 16.73 10.69 -3.14
N GLU A 313 17.02 10.85 -1.85
CA GLU A 313 18.34 11.19 -1.33
C GLU A 313 19.32 10.00 -1.40
N LEU A 314 18.89 8.80 -1.02
CA LEU A 314 19.70 7.58 -1.14
C LEU A 314 20.09 7.32 -2.60
N LEU A 315 19.13 7.46 -3.54
CA LEU A 315 19.40 7.33 -4.97
C LEU A 315 20.32 8.44 -5.48
N SER A 316 20.15 9.69 -5.02
CA SER A 316 21.04 10.80 -5.39
C SER A 316 22.49 10.55 -4.94
N GLN A 317 22.70 10.05 -3.72
CA GLN A 317 24.03 9.64 -3.22
C GLN A 317 24.65 8.54 -4.09
N MET A 318 23.89 7.52 -4.46
CA MET A 318 24.36 6.48 -5.38
C MET A 318 24.65 7.03 -6.79
N MET A 319 23.84 7.94 -7.32
CA MET A 319 24.09 8.58 -8.62
C MET A 319 25.41 9.37 -8.61
N ASN A 320 25.69 10.13 -7.55
CA ASN A 320 26.96 10.84 -7.37
C ASN A 320 28.17 9.89 -7.40
N GLN A 321 28.06 8.70 -6.79
CA GLN A 321 29.13 7.68 -6.83
C GLN A 321 29.29 7.07 -8.24
N TYR A 322 28.20 6.71 -8.91
CA TYR A 322 28.27 6.16 -10.28
C TYR A 322 28.79 7.18 -11.31
N LEU A 323 28.45 8.46 -11.15
CA LEU A 323 28.97 9.55 -11.99
C LEU A 323 30.48 9.71 -11.82
N ARG A 324 30.98 9.83 -10.57
CA ARG A 324 32.42 9.87 -10.26
C ARG A 324 33.15 8.67 -10.86
N LYS A 325 32.68 7.45 -10.59
CA LYS A 325 33.26 6.23 -11.18
C LYS A 325 33.23 6.24 -12.71
N SER A 326 32.20 6.80 -13.33
CA SER A 326 32.12 6.91 -14.80
C SER A 326 32.95 8.06 -15.39
N ILE A 327 33.41 9.01 -14.58
CA ILE A 327 34.41 10.02 -14.96
C ILE A 327 35.81 9.41 -14.83
N ASP A 328 36.12 8.80 -13.68
CA ASP A 328 37.41 8.12 -13.45
C ASP A 328 37.68 7.04 -14.51
N MET A 329 36.71 6.16 -14.82
CA MET A 329 36.84 5.18 -15.91
C MET A 329 37.04 5.82 -17.31
N ALA A 330 36.61 7.07 -17.51
CA ALA A 330 36.85 7.78 -18.77
C ALA A 330 38.25 8.40 -18.80
N ILE A 331 38.75 8.93 -17.67
CA ILE A 331 40.12 9.43 -17.52
C ILE A 331 41.12 8.27 -17.63
N ALA A 332 40.90 7.17 -16.92
CA ALA A 332 41.72 5.96 -17.00
C ALA A 332 41.73 5.31 -18.38
N ARG A 333 40.67 5.51 -19.17
CA ARG A 333 40.65 5.08 -20.58
C ARG A 333 41.40 6.06 -21.48
N TYR A 334 41.29 7.36 -21.24
CA TYR A 334 42.09 8.38 -21.93
C TYR A 334 43.59 8.15 -21.69
N GLU A 335 44.00 7.89 -20.45
CA GLU A 335 45.38 7.52 -20.06
C GLU A 335 45.93 6.24 -20.74
N GLY A 336 45.07 5.47 -21.43
CA GLY A 336 45.43 4.26 -22.17
C GLY A 336 44.87 4.24 -23.60
N SER A 337 44.64 5.39 -24.21
CA SER A 337 44.13 5.54 -25.58
C SER A 337 44.65 6.85 -26.19
N ASP A 338 44.46 7.04 -27.49
CA ASP A 338 44.83 8.30 -28.15
C ASP A 338 43.93 9.49 -27.74
N ILE A 339 44.35 10.69 -28.13
CA ILE A 339 43.77 11.98 -27.69
C ILE A 339 42.30 12.21 -28.09
N THR A 340 41.68 11.31 -28.86
CA THR A 340 40.34 11.51 -29.45
C THR A 340 39.16 11.17 -28.53
N TYR A 341 39.39 10.60 -27.34
CA TYR A 341 38.35 10.03 -26.49
C TYR A 341 37.98 10.87 -25.26
N ILE A 342 37.01 11.80 -25.36
CA ILE A 342 36.29 12.50 -24.25
C ILE A 342 35.16 13.37 -24.87
N ILE A 343 33.92 13.54 -24.36
CA ILE A 343 33.21 13.20 -23.10
C ILE A 343 31.84 12.53 -23.43
N HIS A 344 31.35 11.58 -22.61
CA HIS A 344 29.91 11.18 -22.60
C HIS A 344 29.19 11.41 -21.26
N SER A 345 29.93 11.61 -20.16
CA SER A 345 29.40 11.69 -18.79
C SER A 345 28.61 12.98 -18.50
N ARG A 346 28.91 14.10 -19.18
CA ARG A 346 28.25 15.41 -18.94
C ARG A 346 26.76 15.40 -19.30
N THR A 347 26.39 14.77 -20.41
CA THR A 347 24.98 14.62 -20.82
C THR A 347 24.21 13.72 -19.82
N THR A 348 24.87 12.70 -19.26
CA THR A 348 24.25 11.83 -18.22
C THR A 348 23.99 12.62 -16.93
N HIS A 349 24.97 13.41 -16.48
CA HIS A 349 24.83 14.31 -15.32
C HIS A 349 23.67 15.32 -15.53
N ALA A 350 23.59 15.94 -16.71
CA ALA A 350 22.55 16.92 -17.03
C ALA A 350 21.13 16.33 -17.02
N LEU A 351 20.96 15.07 -17.48
CA LEU A 351 19.67 14.37 -17.40
C LEU A 351 19.29 14.02 -15.96
N LEU A 352 20.22 13.45 -15.19
CA LEU A 352 19.97 13.06 -13.79
C LEU A 352 19.74 14.26 -12.87
N SER A 353 20.40 15.40 -13.13
CA SER A 353 20.24 16.65 -12.36
C SER A 353 18.82 17.24 -12.40
N ARG A 354 17.94 16.75 -13.28
CA ARG A 354 16.53 17.14 -13.31
C ARG A 354 15.70 16.51 -12.18
N PHE A 355 16.18 15.39 -11.64
CA PHE A 355 15.44 14.55 -10.68
C PHE A 355 16.21 14.34 -9.36
N CYS A 356 17.55 14.26 -9.43
CA CYS A 356 18.44 14.04 -8.30
C CYS A 356 19.16 15.32 -7.88
N THR A 357 19.50 15.43 -6.60
CA THR A 357 20.42 16.48 -6.12
C THR A 357 21.85 15.98 -6.29
N LEU A 358 22.55 16.48 -7.30
CA LEU A 358 23.92 16.06 -7.66
C LEU A 358 24.92 17.18 -7.38
N ASP A 359 26.17 16.80 -7.13
CA ASP A 359 27.27 17.78 -7.07
C ASP A 359 27.50 18.40 -8.46
N ARG A 360 28.22 19.53 -8.53
CA ARG A 360 28.52 20.15 -9.83
C ARG A 360 29.44 19.23 -10.65
N PHE A 361 29.12 19.06 -11.93
CA PHE A 361 29.90 18.19 -12.82
C PHE A 361 31.38 18.60 -12.90
N ASP A 362 31.66 19.90 -12.97
CA ASP A 362 33.02 20.41 -13.08
C ASP A 362 33.84 20.10 -11.80
N ASP A 363 33.20 20.17 -10.63
CA ASP A 363 33.82 19.81 -9.34
C ASP A 363 34.10 18.30 -9.27
N MET A 364 33.16 17.45 -9.73
CA MET A 364 33.38 16.00 -9.84
C MET A 364 34.52 15.65 -10.81
N VAL A 365 34.67 16.38 -11.92
CA VAL A 365 35.76 16.16 -12.87
C VAL A 365 37.09 16.56 -12.24
N ALA A 366 37.18 17.71 -11.59
CA ALA A 366 38.41 18.16 -10.94
C ALA A 366 38.82 17.25 -9.75
N GLU A 367 37.84 16.64 -9.07
CA GLU A 367 38.08 15.60 -8.05
C GLU A 367 38.72 14.33 -8.65
N MET A 368 38.16 13.79 -9.75
CA MET A 368 38.63 12.54 -10.38
C MET A 368 39.89 12.71 -11.26
N ASP A 369 40.12 13.91 -11.78
CA ASP A 369 41.34 14.34 -12.46
C ASP A 369 42.49 14.66 -11.49
N GLU A 370 42.23 14.64 -10.18
CA GLU A 370 43.16 14.99 -9.11
C GLU A 370 43.71 16.44 -9.18
N SER A 371 43.18 17.31 -10.05
CA SER A 371 43.64 18.70 -10.21
C SER A 371 43.33 19.62 -9.02
N VAL A 372 42.53 19.15 -8.05
CA VAL A 372 42.32 19.82 -6.74
C VAL A 372 43.24 19.26 -5.64
N SER A 373 44.02 18.21 -5.92
CA SER A 373 44.90 17.58 -4.93
C SER A 373 46.10 18.48 -4.61
N PRO A 374 46.36 18.82 -3.32
CA PRO A 374 47.52 19.63 -2.94
C PRO A 374 48.87 18.91 -3.16
N LEU A 375 48.85 17.63 -3.54
CA LEU A 375 50.03 16.83 -3.87
C LEU A 375 50.33 16.79 -5.38
N ALA A 376 49.37 17.16 -6.24
CA ALA A 376 49.50 17.13 -7.69
C ALA A 376 49.62 18.56 -8.24
N ALA A 377 50.72 18.87 -8.92
CA ALA A 377 50.91 20.19 -9.54
C ALA A 377 50.07 20.38 -10.83
N ASN A 378 49.71 19.28 -11.48
CA ASN A 378 48.89 19.19 -12.69
C ASN A 378 47.87 18.05 -12.51
N GLY A 379 46.71 18.16 -13.13
CA GLY A 379 45.74 17.05 -13.23
C GLY A 379 46.24 15.89 -14.09
N ARG A 380 45.60 14.73 -13.92
CA ARG A 380 45.84 13.49 -14.67
C ARG A 380 45.75 13.68 -16.18
N ILE A 381 44.68 14.30 -16.65
CA ILE A 381 44.43 14.56 -18.08
C ILE A 381 45.58 15.38 -18.67
N LEU A 382 45.93 16.51 -18.05
CA LEU A 382 46.99 17.40 -18.54
C LEU A 382 48.36 16.70 -18.56
N THR A 383 48.66 15.92 -17.52
CA THR A 383 49.91 15.16 -17.41
C THR A 383 50.02 14.11 -18.53
N HIS A 384 48.94 13.39 -18.81
CA HIS A 384 48.90 12.45 -19.94
C HIS A 384 48.99 13.15 -21.29
N SER A 385 48.23 14.25 -21.51
CA SER A 385 48.33 15.03 -22.77
C SER A 385 49.75 15.52 -23.04
N MET A 386 50.48 15.97 -22.02
CA MET A 386 51.89 16.36 -22.17
C MET A 386 52.79 15.16 -22.52
N ALA A 387 52.55 14.00 -21.92
CA ALA A 387 53.30 12.78 -22.22
C ALA A 387 53.07 12.33 -23.68
N GLU A 388 51.83 12.28 -24.15
CA GLU A 388 51.50 11.89 -25.53
C GLU A 388 52.04 12.89 -26.55
N ILE A 389 51.99 14.20 -26.27
CA ILE A 389 52.58 15.21 -27.15
C ILE A 389 54.09 14.97 -27.35
N VAL A 390 54.81 14.67 -26.27
CA VAL A 390 56.27 14.48 -26.30
C VAL A 390 56.67 13.12 -26.87
N ASN A 391 55.94 12.05 -26.51
CA ASN A 391 56.36 10.66 -26.79
C ASN A 391 55.76 10.08 -28.08
N ASP A 392 54.61 10.56 -28.54
CA ASP A 392 53.92 10.05 -29.74
C ASP A 392 53.68 11.13 -30.80
N PHE A 393 53.02 12.23 -30.45
CA PHE A 393 52.60 13.24 -31.44
C PHE A 393 53.78 13.88 -32.18
N VAL A 394 54.75 14.44 -31.45
CA VAL A 394 55.93 15.09 -32.04
C VAL A 394 56.80 14.14 -32.88
N PRO A 395 57.13 12.91 -32.45
CA PRO A 395 57.94 12.00 -33.28
C PRO A 395 57.19 11.35 -34.44
N ASN A 396 55.88 11.06 -34.31
CA ASN A 396 55.18 10.16 -35.24
C ASN A 396 54.21 10.86 -36.21
N PHE A 397 53.84 12.13 -35.99
CA PHE A 397 52.85 12.84 -36.83
C PHE A 397 53.47 13.92 -37.72
N CYS A 398 53.13 13.87 -39.01
CA CYS A 398 53.47 14.91 -39.98
C CYS A 398 52.29 15.87 -40.18
N TYR A 399 52.51 17.17 -39.97
CA TYR A 399 51.51 18.20 -40.27
C TYR A 399 51.30 18.31 -41.79
N ASN A 400 50.05 18.17 -42.24
CA ASN A 400 49.62 18.38 -43.63
C ASN A 400 48.82 19.69 -43.68
N SER A 401 49.29 20.65 -44.47
CA SER A 401 48.84 22.05 -44.52
C SER A 401 47.73 22.31 -45.55
#